data_AF-A0A924ZVB2-F1
#
_entry.id   AF-A0A924ZVB2-F1
#
_cell.length_a   1.000
_cell.length_b   1.000
_cell.length_c   1.000
_cell.angle_alpha   90.00
_cell.angle_beta   90.00
_cell.angle_gamma   90.00
#
_symmetry.space_group_name_H-M   'P 1'
#
loop_
_entity.id
_entity.type
_entity.pdbx_description
1 polymer ?
#
loop_
_entity_poly.entity_id
_entity_poly.type
_entity_poly.pdbx_seq_one_letter_code
_entity_poly.pdbx_strand_id
1 'polypeptide(L)'
;ALKQMRDIDRATAFEMHPDVFTQLHHYLYDTRLGLHERDAYEGLFGVIPPKEKRGLVMIDPPYELERKDFPQIVDLLTAAHQKWPTGVYAVWYPIKDRPMIERFEKKMQKTGIRRQLICELCVWPDDTPVGLNGCGLLVINPPYQFADHADTLLQWLFPQLKMSEKGGHAAVRWLVGE
;
A
#
# COMPACT_ATOMS: atom_id res chain seq x y z
N ALA A 1 -10.99 6.82 -5.15
CA ALA A 1 -10.35 6.82 -6.47
C ALA A 1 -11.26 7.39 -7.56
N LEU A 2 -12.41 6.78 -7.87
CA LEU A 2 -13.28 7.14 -9.01
C LEU A 2 -13.63 8.64 -9.13
N LYS A 3 -13.93 9.31 -8.01
CA LYS A 3 -14.25 10.74 -7.99
C LYS A 3 -13.07 11.66 -8.37
N GLN A 4 -11.83 11.20 -8.17
CA GLN A 4 -10.61 11.96 -8.47
C GLN A 4 -10.02 11.59 -9.85
N MET A 5 -10.51 10.50 -10.45
CA MET A 5 -10.12 10.09 -11.78
C MET A 5 -10.80 10.96 -12.83
N ARG A 6 -10.10 11.24 -13.93
CA ARG A 6 -10.65 11.91 -15.10
C ARG A 6 -11.43 10.92 -15.96
N ASP A 7 -12.21 11.42 -16.91
CA ASP A 7 -13.04 10.55 -17.78
C ASP A 7 -12.22 9.58 -18.63
N ILE A 8 -10.96 9.93 -18.92
CA ILE A 8 -10.03 9.10 -19.70
C ILE A 8 -9.31 8.03 -18.86
N ASP A 9 -9.37 8.12 -17.53
CA ASP A 9 -8.70 7.17 -16.64
C ASP A 9 -9.56 5.92 -16.46
N ARG A 10 -8.92 4.76 -16.27
CA ARG A 10 -9.60 3.47 -16.05
C ARG A 10 -9.18 2.89 -14.71
N ALA A 11 -10.10 2.17 -14.06
CA ALA A 11 -9.83 1.46 -12.81
C ALA A 11 -10.18 -0.01 -12.96
N THR A 12 -9.38 -0.86 -12.30
CA THR A 12 -9.71 -2.26 -12.07
C THR A 12 -9.65 -2.52 -10.58
N ALA A 13 -10.68 -3.14 -10.03
CA ALA A 13 -10.73 -3.58 -8.64
C ALA A 13 -10.94 -5.10 -8.57
N PHE A 14 -10.25 -5.73 -7.63
CA PHE A 14 -10.35 -7.16 -7.33
C PHE A 14 -10.84 -7.31 -5.89
N GLU A 15 -11.90 -8.08 -5.70
CA GLU A 15 -12.42 -8.45 -4.38
C GLU A 15 -12.68 -9.95 -4.41
N MET A 16 -12.23 -10.69 -3.40
CA MET A 16 -12.39 -12.15 -3.37
C MET A 16 -13.58 -12.57 -2.51
N HIS A 17 -14.04 -11.71 -1.59
CA HIS A 17 -15.17 -12.00 -0.72
C HIS A 17 -16.50 -11.75 -1.47
N PRO A 18 -17.33 -12.78 -1.72
CA PRO A 18 -18.52 -12.65 -2.58
C PRO A 18 -19.52 -11.59 -2.10
N ASP A 19 -19.75 -11.51 -0.78
CA ASP A 19 -20.66 -10.53 -0.21
C ASP A 19 -20.17 -9.09 -0.39
N VAL A 20 -18.86 -8.85 -0.21
CA VAL A 20 -18.25 -7.53 -0.40
C VAL A 20 -18.26 -7.17 -1.87
N PHE A 21 -17.93 -8.11 -2.77
CA PHE A 21 -18.03 -7.92 -4.21
C PHE A 21 -19.45 -7.50 -4.62
N THR A 22 -20.47 -8.19 -4.11
CA THR A 22 -21.87 -7.89 -4.41
C THR A 22 -22.25 -6.47 -3.96
N GLN A 23 -21.80 -6.07 -2.76
CA GLN A 23 -22.02 -4.71 -2.27
C GLN A 23 -21.28 -3.67 -3.12
N LEU A 24 -20.01 -3.90 -3.43
CA LEU A 24 -19.23 -3.00 -4.29
C LEU A 24 -19.88 -2.85 -5.67
N HIS A 25 -20.33 -3.95 -6.28
CA HIS A 25 -21.02 -3.93 -7.56
C HIS A 25 -22.32 -3.12 -7.51
N HIS A 26 -23.07 -3.21 -6.39
CA HIS A 26 -24.31 -2.47 -6.22
C HIS A 26 -24.08 -0.96 -6.01
N TYR A 27 -23.10 -0.58 -5.20
CA TYR A 27 -22.89 0.82 -4.80
C TYR A 27 -21.92 1.60 -5.70
N LEU A 28 -21.05 0.91 -6.44
CA LEU A 28 -20.02 1.53 -7.29
C LEU A 28 -20.32 1.29 -8.76
N TYR A 29 -21.28 2.05 -9.30
CA TYR A 29 -21.50 2.11 -10.73
C TYR A 29 -20.65 3.22 -11.37
N ASP A 30 -19.70 2.82 -12.21
CA ASP A 30 -18.88 3.73 -13.02
C ASP A 30 -18.41 2.98 -14.29
N THR A 31 -18.62 3.56 -15.48
CA THR A 31 -18.25 2.91 -16.75
C THR A 31 -16.72 2.75 -16.92
N ARG A 32 -15.93 3.43 -16.10
CA ARG A 32 -14.46 3.34 -16.08
C ARG A 32 -13.95 2.22 -15.17
N LEU A 33 -14.81 1.63 -14.34
CA LEU A 33 -14.45 0.59 -13.36
C LEU A 33 -14.73 -0.81 -13.91
N GLY A 34 -13.69 -1.65 -13.98
CA GLY A 34 -13.82 -3.11 -14.06
C GLY A 34 -13.73 -3.72 -12.66
N LEU A 35 -14.84 -4.27 -12.15
CA LEU A 35 -14.86 -4.98 -10.87
C LEU A 35 -14.82 -6.49 -11.11
N HIS A 36 -13.92 -7.20 -10.43
CA HIS A 36 -13.72 -8.64 -10.58
C HIS A 36 -13.78 -9.36 -9.24
N GLU A 37 -14.62 -10.40 -9.16
CA GLU A 37 -14.64 -11.34 -8.04
C GLU A 37 -13.47 -12.34 -8.21
N ARG A 38 -12.28 -11.99 -7.70
CA ARG A 38 -11.05 -12.77 -7.92
C ARG A 38 -9.97 -12.40 -6.91
N ASP A 39 -9.05 -13.33 -6.68
CA ASP A 39 -7.77 -13.06 -6.06
C ASP A 39 -6.98 -11.98 -6.84
N ALA A 40 -6.64 -10.90 -6.15
CA ALA A 40 -5.87 -9.77 -6.68
C ALA A 40 -4.41 -10.15 -7.01
N TYR A 41 -3.81 -11.11 -6.30
CA TYR A 41 -2.43 -11.54 -6.53
C TYR A 41 -2.28 -12.21 -7.89
N GLU A 42 -3.30 -12.95 -8.34
CA GLU A 42 -3.38 -13.48 -9.69
C GLU A 42 -3.86 -12.41 -10.69
N GLY A 43 -4.96 -11.72 -10.34
CA GLY A 43 -5.66 -10.79 -11.22
C GLY A 43 -4.79 -9.62 -11.70
N LEU A 44 -3.89 -9.12 -10.86
CA LEU A 44 -3.00 -8.00 -11.17
C LEU A 44 -2.22 -8.24 -12.47
N PHE A 45 -1.68 -9.44 -12.67
CA PHE A 45 -0.86 -9.75 -13.84
C PHE A 45 -1.67 -9.76 -15.15
N GLY A 46 -2.99 -9.89 -15.09
CA GLY A 46 -3.86 -9.75 -16.26
C GLY A 46 -4.04 -8.30 -16.73
N VAL A 47 -3.76 -7.32 -15.86
CA VAL A 47 -4.05 -5.89 -16.12
C VAL A 47 -2.81 -5.00 -16.18
N ILE A 48 -1.64 -5.51 -15.79
CA ILE A 48 -0.35 -4.82 -15.97
C ILE A 48 0.52 -5.45 -17.08
N PRO A 49 1.34 -4.66 -17.79
CA PRO A 49 1.29 -3.19 -17.82
C PRO A 49 -0.02 -2.70 -18.48
N PRO A 50 -0.62 -1.60 -18.00
CA PRO A 50 -1.80 -1.03 -18.64
C PRO A 50 -1.43 -0.47 -20.02
N LYS A 51 -2.42 -0.33 -20.92
CA LYS A 51 -2.22 0.21 -22.28
C LYS A 51 -1.66 1.64 -22.24
N GLU A 52 -2.07 2.40 -21.24
CA GLU A 52 -1.69 3.78 -20.97
C GLU A 52 -0.25 3.91 -20.45
N LYS A 53 0.38 2.79 -20.04
CA LYS A 53 1.73 2.71 -19.44
C LYS A 53 1.94 3.61 -18.22
N ARG A 54 0.85 4.08 -17.61
CA ARG A 54 0.79 4.95 -16.44
C ARG A 54 -0.31 4.44 -15.52
N GLY A 55 -0.09 4.51 -14.22
CA GLY A 55 -1.09 4.14 -13.24
C GLY A 55 -0.52 3.90 -11.85
N LEU A 56 -1.45 3.71 -10.92
CA LEU A 56 -1.22 3.39 -9.52
C LEU A 56 -1.82 2.01 -9.24
N VAL A 57 -1.03 1.12 -8.64
CA VAL A 57 -1.51 -0.12 -8.04
C VAL A 57 -1.57 0.10 -6.53
N MET A 58 -2.77 0.05 -5.94
CA MET A 58 -2.97 0.07 -4.50
C MET A 58 -3.19 -1.37 -4.02
N ILE A 59 -2.42 -1.80 -3.01
CA ILE A 59 -2.49 -3.14 -2.44
C ILE A 59 -2.75 -2.97 -0.94
N ASP A 60 -3.89 -3.48 -0.48
CA ASP A 60 -4.37 -3.34 0.89
C ASP A 60 -4.97 -4.68 1.35
N PRO A 61 -4.12 -5.68 1.67
CA PRO A 61 -4.60 -6.99 2.10
C PRO A 61 -5.04 -6.94 3.58
N PRO A 62 -5.83 -7.92 4.05
CA PRO A 62 -6.36 -7.90 5.42
C PRO A 62 -5.33 -8.24 6.53
N TYR A 63 -4.17 -8.81 6.16
CA TYR A 63 -3.11 -9.24 7.08
C TYR A 63 -3.55 -10.23 8.19
N GLU A 64 -4.42 -11.18 7.85
CA GLU A 64 -4.88 -12.22 8.78
C GLU A 64 -3.78 -13.22 9.17
N LEU A 65 -2.83 -13.49 8.26
CA LEU A 65 -1.73 -14.44 8.43
C LEU A 65 -0.39 -13.76 8.12
N GLU A 66 -0.03 -12.72 8.87
CA GLU A 66 1.13 -11.84 8.62
C GLU A 66 2.43 -12.56 8.22
N ARG A 67 2.75 -13.70 8.87
CA ARG A 67 3.95 -14.50 8.56
C ARG A 67 3.99 -14.99 7.11
N LYS A 68 2.83 -15.11 6.46
CA LYS A 68 2.65 -15.48 5.04
C LYS A 68 2.40 -14.26 4.17
N ASP A 69 1.62 -13.29 4.66
CA ASP A 69 1.17 -12.14 3.86
C ASP A 69 2.34 -11.23 3.45
N PHE A 70 3.24 -10.89 4.38
CA PHE A 70 4.40 -10.05 4.04
C PHE A 70 5.32 -10.68 2.99
N PRO A 71 5.74 -11.96 3.10
CA PRO A 71 6.45 -12.63 2.00
C PRO A 71 5.71 -12.60 0.66
N GLN A 72 4.41 -12.89 0.65
CA GLN A 72 3.61 -12.88 -0.58
C GLN A 72 3.57 -11.50 -1.24
N ILE A 73 3.49 -10.43 -0.45
CA ILE A 73 3.57 -9.05 -0.94
C ILE A 73 4.92 -8.77 -1.59
N VAL A 74 6.04 -9.21 -0.98
CA VAL A 74 7.37 -9.03 -1.56
C VAL A 74 7.46 -9.73 -2.91
N ASP A 75 6.96 -10.97 -3.00
CA ASP A 75 6.98 -11.75 -4.24
C ASP A 75 6.09 -11.11 -5.31
N LEU A 76 4.88 -10.66 -4.94
CA LEU A 76 3.95 -9.94 -5.82
C LEU A 76 4.58 -8.67 -6.38
N LEU A 77 5.14 -7.80 -5.52
CA LEU A 77 5.77 -6.56 -5.92
C LEU A 77 6.99 -6.79 -6.81
N THR A 78 7.79 -7.81 -6.51
CA THR A 78 8.97 -8.17 -7.31
C THR A 78 8.55 -8.57 -8.73
N ALA A 79 7.60 -9.48 -8.86
CA ALA A 79 7.11 -9.93 -10.15
C ALA A 79 6.35 -8.83 -10.91
N ALA A 80 5.52 -8.03 -10.22
CA ALA A 80 4.78 -6.93 -10.80
C ALA A 80 5.73 -5.83 -11.32
N HIS A 81 6.72 -5.44 -10.51
CA HIS A 81 7.73 -4.46 -10.91
C HIS A 81 8.60 -4.98 -12.07
N GLN A 82 8.96 -6.27 -12.10
CA GLN A 82 9.66 -6.86 -13.25
C GLN A 82 8.84 -6.73 -14.55
N LYS A 83 7.52 -6.93 -14.47
CA LYS A 83 6.61 -6.83 -15.61
C LYS A 83 6.31 -5.39 -16.02
N TRP A 84 6.20 -4.48 -15.04
CA TRP A 84 5.94 -3.06 -15.27
C TRP A 84 6.77 -2.17 -14.32
N PRO A 85 8.04 -1.88 -14.67
CA PRO A 85 8.98 -1.18 -13.79
C PRO A 85 8.65 0.30 -13.54
N THR A 86 7.81 0.91 -14.37
CA THR A 86 7.46 2.34 -14.28
C THR A 86 6.14 2.60 -13.54
N GLY A 87 5.45 1.54 -13.11
CA GLY A 87 4.23 1.67 -12.31
C GLY A 87 4.51 2.26 -10.93
N VAL A 88 3.54 3.01 -10.40
CA VAL A 88 3.54 3.40 -8.98
C VAL A 88 2.83 2.29 -8.21
N TYR A 89 3.50 1.72 -7.21
CA TYR A 89 2.92 0.69 -6.35
C TYR A 89 2.83 1.24 -4.93
N ALA A 90 1.65 1.22 -4.32
CA ALA A 90 1.42 1.62 -2.95
C ALA A 90 0.87 0.43 -2.17
N VAL A 91 1.52 0.06 -1.08
CA VAL A 91 1.12 -1.05 -0.21
C VAL A 91 0.91 -0.55 1.19
N TRP A 92 -0.33 -0.65 1.68
CA TRP A 92 -0.63 -0.40 3.09
C TRP A 92 -0.25 -1.63 3.92
N TYR A 93 0.28 -1.43 5.13
CA TYR A 93 0.54 -2.51 6.08
C TYR A 93 0.30 -2.10 7.54
N PRO A 94 -0.16 -3.02 8.41
CA PRO A 94 -0.29 -2.78 9.84
C PRO A 94 1.06 -2.91 10.55
N ILE A 95 1.27 -2.11 11.59
CA ILE A 95 2.44 -2.20 12.48
C ILE A 95 1.94 -2.73 13.83
N LYS A 96 2.03 -4.06 14.01
CA LYS A 96 1.73 -4.73 15.29
C LYS A 96 2.99 -5.04 16.09
N ASP A 97 4.07 -5.39 15.40
CA ASP A 97 5.35 -5.78 15.97
C ASP A 97 6.51 -5.26 15.09
N ARG A 98 7.36 -4.39 15.65
CA ARG A 98 8.43 -3.71 14.91
C ARG A 98 9.40 -4.68 14.21
N PRO A 99 9.88 -5.77 14.85
CA PRO A 99 10.70 -6.78 14.19
C PRO A 99 10.07 -7.45 12.96
N MET A 100 8.73 -7.55 12.87
CA MET A 100 8.09 -8.08 11.65
C MET A 100 8.26 -7.13 10.49
N ILE A 101 8.05 -5.83 10.72
CA ILE A 101 8.19 -4.78 9.72
C ILE A 101 9.64 -4.66 9.26
N GLU A 102 10.60 -4.71 10.19
CA GLU A 102 12.02 -4.73 9.84
C GLU A 102 12.41 -5.92 8.94
N ARG A 103 11.81 -7.10 9.16
CA ARG A 103 12.02 -8.27 8.29
C ARG A 103 11.42 -8.05 6.90
N PHE A 104 10.22 -7.47 6.83
CA PHE A 104 9.57 -7.11 5.58
C PHE A 104 10.42 -6.11 4.78
N GLU A 105 10.87 -5.04 5.43
CA GLU A 105 11.73 -4.02 4.82
C GLU A 105 13.06 -4.59 4.32
N LYS A 106 13.74 -5.42 5.12
CA LYS A 106 14.97 -6.10 4.69
C LYS A 106 14.76 -6.99 3.47
N LYS A 107 13.59 -7.63 3.34
CA LYS A 107 13.24 -8.40 2.14
C LYS A 107 13.00 -7.48 0.96
N MET A 108 12.27 -6.38 1.14
CA MET A 108 12.04 -5.37 0.10
C MET A 108 13.32 -4.73 -0.41
N GLN A 109 14.29 -4.44 0.46
CA GLN A 109 15.62 -3.94 0.06
C GLN A 109 16.38 -4.93 -0.82
N LYS A 110 16.24 -6.24 -0.55
CA LYS A 110 16.90 -7.31 -1.29
C LYS A 110 16.31 -7.59 -2.67
N THR A 111 15.13 -7.03 -2.99
CA THR A 111 14.51 -7.18 -4.32
C THR A 111 15.30 -6.47 -5.43
N GLY A 112 16.16 -5.50 -5.07
CA GLY A 112 16.89 -4.66 -6.03
C GLY A 112 16.03 -3.54 -6.64
N ILE A 113 14.74 -3.45 -6.28
CA ILE A 113 13.86 -2.35 -6.69
C ILE A 113 14.38 -1.03 -6.09
N ARG A 114 14.40 0.03 -6.89
CA ARG A 114 14.85 1.37 -6.47
C ARG A 114 13.65 2.25 -6.12
N ARG A 115 13.90 3.40 -5.50
CA ARG A 115 12.89 4.44 -5.21
C ARG A 115 11.74 3.89 -4.37
N GLN A 116 12.10 3.30 -3.23
CA GLN A 116 11.16 2.75 -2.25
C GLN A 116 11.03 3.74 -1.10
N LEU A 117 9.85 4.32 -0.91
CA LEU A 117 9.54 5.27 0.16
C LEU A 117 8.64 4.60 1.19
N ILE A 118 8.95 4.79 2.47
CA ILE A 118 8.15 4.33 3.60
C ILE A 118 7.54 5.56 4.29
N CYS A 119 6.22 5.52 4.49
CA CYS A 119 5.47 6.51 5.27
C CYS A 119 4.78 5.78 6.42
N GLU A 120 5.12 6.07 7.68
CA GLU A 120 4.57 5.39 8.85
C GLU A 120 3.92 6.36 9.84
N LEU A 121 2.85 5.90 10.46
CA LEU A 121 2.16 6.58 11.55
C LEU A 121 1.88 5.57 12.68
N CYS A 122 2.59 5.74 13.80
CA CYS A 122 2.41 4.96 15.02
C CYS A 122 1.78 5.82 16.10
N VAL A 123 0.52 5.53 16.44
CA VAL A 123 -0.26 6.27 17.43
C VAL A 123 -0.01 5.76 18.86
N TRP A 124 0.54 4.55 18.99
CA TRP A 124 1.04 3.95 20.22
C TRP A 124 2.56 3.73 20.14
N PRO A 125 3.24 3.56 21.28
CA PRO A 125 4.58 2.98 21.33
C PRO A 125 4.65 1.59 20.68
N ASP A 126 5.78 1.29 20.05
CA ASP A 126 6.04 0.02 19.34
C ASP A 126 5.97 -1.24 20.22
N ASP A 127 6.15 -1.10 21.53
CA ASP A 127 6.17 -2.17 22.52
C ASP A 127 4.84 -2.33 23.28
N THR A 128 3.81 -1.57 22.88
CA THR A 128 2.49 -1.69 23.49
C THR A 128 1.83 -2.99 23.04
N PRO A 129 1.33 -3.85 23.95
CA PRO A 129 0.65 -5.10 23.59
C PRO A 129 -0.78 -4.88 23.04
N VAL A 130 -1.08 -3.68 22.54
CA VAL A 130 -2.28 -3.43 21.73
C VAL A 130 -2.12 -4.06 20.35
N GLY A 131 -3.22 -4.56 19.78
CA GLY A 131 -3.19 -5.30 18.54
C GLY A 131 -2.79 -4.49 17.29
N LEU A 132 -2.66 -3.17 17.37
CA LEU A 132 -2.19 -2.31 16.28
C LEU A 132 -1.53 -1.05 16.85
N ASN A 133 -0.20 -0.95 16.76
CA ASN A 133 0.56 0.21 17.24
C ASN A 133 0.55 1.36 16.22
N GLY A 134 0.43 1.02 14.94
CA GLY A 134 0.40 1.96 13.84
C GLY A 134 0.12 1.30 12.51
N CYS A 135 0.35 2.04 11.43
CA CYS A 135 0.36 1.52 10.08
C CYS A 135 1.43 2.22 9.23
N GLY A 136 1.73 1.61 8.10
CA GLY A 136 2.65 2.15 7.12
C GLY A 136 2.13 2.04 5.70
N LEU A 137 2.73 2.83 4.83
CA LEU A 137 2.55 2.81 3.38
C LEU A 137 3.92 2.72 2.72
N LEU A 138 4.18 1.61 2.04
CA LEU A 138 5.33 1.46 1.15
C LEU A 138 4.93 1.94 -0.24
N VAL A 139 5.67 2.89 -0.80
CA VAL A 139 5.45 3.43 -2.14
C VAL A 139 6.69 3.22 -3.01
N ILE A 140 6.54 2.46 -4.09
CA ILE A 140 7.56 2.27 -5.13
C ILE A 140 7.29 3.26 -6.26
N ASN A 141 8.35 3.92 -6.74
CA ASN A 141 8.29 4.98 -7.74
C ASN A 141 7.34 6.12 -7.34
N PRO A 142 7.46 6.69 -6.12
CA PRO A 142 6.59 7.77 -5.70
C PRO A 142 6.68 8.96 -6.68
N PRO A 143 5.56 9.65 -6.94
CA PRO A 143 5.56 10.89 -7.72
C PRO A 143 6.46 11.96 -7.12
N TYR A 144 6.88 12.93 -7.94
CA TYR A 144 7.60 14.11 -7.46
C TYR A 144 6.81 14.82 -6.34
N GLN A 145 7.51 15.33 -5.33
CA GLN A 145 6.95 15.96 -4.11
C GLN A 145 6.10 15.07 -3.22
N PHE A 146 5.89 13.78 -3.55
CA PHE A 146 5.09 12.90 -2.70
C PHE A 146 5.69 12.77 -1.30
N ALA A 147 7.01 12.63 -1.18
CA ALA A 147 7.69 12.52 0.11
C ALA A 147 7.49 13.77 0.97
N ASP A 148 7.68 14.97 0.40
CA ASP A 148 7.52 16.24 1.11
C ASP A 148 6.07 16.46 1.57
N HIS A 149 5.11 16.15 0.71
CA HIS A 149 3.68 16.25 1.05
C HIS A 149 3.29 15.20 2.11
N ALA A 150 3.78 13.97 2.00
CA ALA A 150 3.51 12.93 2.98
C ALA A 150 4.08 13.29 4.35
N ASP A 151 5.30 13.84 4.40
CA ASP A 151 5.90 14.26 5.67
C ASP A 151 5.10 15.41 6.30
N THR A 152 4.80 16.46 5.51
CA THR A 152 3.98 17.59 5.98
C THR A 152 2.65 17.12 6.56
N LEU A 153 1.97 16.20 5.87
CA LEU A 153 0.69 15.64 6.32
C LEU A 153 0.84 14.79 7.58
N LEU A 154 1.84 13.91 7.65
CA LEU A 154 2.05 13.03 8.79
C LEU A 154 2.48 13.80 10.04
N GLN A 155 3.33 14.82 9.91
CA GLN A 155 3.70 15.69 11.03
C GLN A 155 2.50 16.47 11.58
N TRP A 156 1.54 16.82 10.71
CA TRP A 156 0.30 17.45 11.15
C TRP A 156 -0.69 16.46 11.78
N LEU A 157 -0.84 15.26 11.20
CA LEU A 157 -1.78 14.23 11.65
C LEU A 157 -1.36 13.61 12.99
N PHE A 158 -0.08 13.34 13.19
CA PHE A 158 0.41 12.59 14.34
C PHE A 158 0.00 13.20 15.70
N PRO A 159 0.18 14.51 15.96
CA PRO A 159 -0.26 15.13 17.22
C PRO A 159 -1.77 15.04 17.48
N GLN A 160 -2.59 14.93 16.42
CA GLN A 160 -4.05 14.83 16.51
C GLN A 160 -4.54 13.40 16.78
N LEU A 161 -3.76 12.41 16.35
CA LEU A 161 -4.14 10.99 16.39
C LEU A 161 -3.39 10.18 17.44
N LYS A 162 -2.34 10.74 18.08
CA LYS A 162 -1.58 10.04 19.12
C LYS A 162 -2.51 9.59 20.24
N MET A 163 -2.35 8.34 20.68
CA MET A 163 -3.14 7.73 21.74
C MET A 163 -2.35 7.61 23.06
N SER A 164 -1.05 7.91 23.01
CA SER A 164 -0.17 8.01 24.17
C SER A 164 0.60 9.32 24.14
N GLU A 165 0.87 9.89 25.32
CA GLU A 165 1.69 11.10 25.46
C GLU A 165 3.16 10.88 25.08
N LYS A 166 3.63 9.63 25.08
CA LYS A 166 5.00 9.25 24.78
C LYS A 166 5.05 8.03 23.86
N GLY A 167 6.07 7.96 23.02
CA GLY A 167 6.47 6.75 22.28
C GLY A 167 5.82 6.52 20.91
N GLY A 168 4.71 7.20 20.58
CA GLY A 168 4.22 7.25 19.20
C GLY A 168 5.14 8.08 18.30
N HIS A 169 5.06 7.89 16.99
CA HIS A 169 5.84 8.65 16.01
C HIS A 169 5.21 8.65 14.62
N ALA A 170 5.61 9.62 13.79
CA ALA A 170 5.40 9.62 12.36
C ALA A 170 6.74 9.71 11.64
N ALA A 171 6.88 9.02 10.50
CA ALA A 171 8.11 9.03 9.73
C ALA A 171 7.86 8.91 8.24
N VAL A 172 8.58 9.69 7.44
CA VAL A 172 8.75 9.49 6.00
C VAL A 172 10.23 9.27 5.71
N ARG A 173 10.57 8.15 5.09
CA ARG A 173 11.97 7.80 4.80
C ARG A 173 12.13 6.96 3.56
N TRP A 174 13.24 7.12 2.88
CA TRP A 174 13.63 6.26 1.78
C TRP A 174 14.19 4.93 2.30
N LEU A 175 13.54 3.83 1.92
CA LEU A 175 14.03 2.49 2.16
C LEU A 175 15.15 2.11 1.17
N VAL A 176 15.02 2.55 -0.09
CA VAL A 176 16.04 2.36 -1.14
C VAL A 176 16.08 3.58 -2.08
N GLY A 177 17.11 4.42 -1.90
CA GLY A 177 17.44 5.55 -2.78
C GLY A 177 16.32 6.58 -2.98
N GLU A 178 16.62 7.66 -3.70
CA GLU A 178 15.65 8.60 -4.29
C GLU A 178 15.62 8.43 -5.82
#